data_AF-A0A2S6AZ96-F1
#
_entry.id   AF-A0A2S6AZ96-F1
#
_cell.length_a   1.000
_cell.length_b   1.000
_cell.length_c   1.000
_cell.angle_alpha   90.00
_cell.angle_beta   90.00
_cell.angle_gamma   90.00
#
_symmetry.space_group_name_H-M   'P 1'
#
loop_
_entity.id
_entity.type
_entity.pdbx_description
1 polymer ?
#
loop_
_entity_poly.entity_id
_entity_poly.type
_entity_poly.pdbx_seq_one_letter_code
_entity_poly.pdbx_strand_id
1 'polypeptide(L)' 'FALLQSILERLIETMAPQWRHAPRSAYDDASWLGFRLAELLPLDVSEQQHMLELNDPVQRLTELRDILPRFQKP' A
#
# COMPACT_ATOMS: atom_id res chain seq x y z
N PHE A 1 4.80 -0.21 10.68
CA PHE A 1 4.48 0.66 9.53
C PHE A 1 3.12 1.36 9.72
N ALA A 2 2.87 1.99 10.88
CA ALA A 2 1.54 2.53 11.23
C ALA A 2 1.04 3.62 10.26
N LEU A 3 1.93 4.49 9.79
CA LEU A 3 1.58 5.49 8.77
C LEU A 3 1.06 4.84 7.47
N LEU A 4 1.67 3.75 7.02
CA LEU A 4 1.23 3.03 5.82
C LEU A 4 -0.16 2.41 6.01
N GLN A 5 -0.47 1.91 7.22
CA GLN A 5 -1.79 1.41 7.56
C GLN A 5 -2.85 2.51 7.46
N SER A 6 -2.57 3.69 8.03
CA SER A 6 -3.48 4.85 7.95
C SER A 6 -3.67 5.35 6.51
N ILE A 7 -2.61 5.36 5.71
CA ILE A 7 -2.69 5.71 4.29
C ILE A 7 -3.58 4.71 3.55
N LEU A 8 -3.36 3.41 3.76
CA LEU A 8 -4.18 2.39 3.11
C LEU A 8 -5.66 2.48 3.51
N GLU A 9 -5.94 2.72 4.80
CA GLU A 9 -7.31 2.92 5.30
C GLU A 9 -7.99 4.06 4.54
N ARG A 10 -7.29 5.19 4.36
CA ARG A 10 -7.81 6.33 3.61
C ARG A 10 -8.01 6.05 2.11
N LEU A 11 -7.08 5.31 1.50
CA LEU A 11 -7.20 4.90 0.09
C LEU A 11 -8.41 3.99 -0.09
N ILE A 12 -8.58 3.00 0.77
CA ILE A 12 -9.72 2.07 0.74
C ILE A 12 -11.05 2.82 0.86
N GLU A 13 -11.16 3.77 1.78
CA GLU A 13 -12.36 4.62 1.93
C GLU A 13 -12.72 5.35 0.63
N THR A 14 -11.70 5.80 -0.12
CA THR A 14 -11.84 6.72 -1.25
C THR A 14 -12.05 5.98 -2.58
N MET A 15 -11.33 4.88 -2.80
CA MET A 15 -11.23 4.24 -4.13
C MET A 15 -11.44 2.72 -4.14
N ALA A 16 -11.47 2.04 -2.99
CA ALA A 16 -11.62 0.59 -2.93
C ALA A 16 -12.64 0.12 -1.87
N PRO A 17 -13.92 0.50 -2.02
CA PRO A 17 -14.95 0.24 -1.02
C PRO A 17 -15.17 -1.25 -0.71
N GLN A 18 -14.79 -2.15 -1.62
CA GLN A 18 -14.84 -3.60 -1.41
C GLN A 18 -13.96 -4.07 -0.23
N TRP A 19 -12.94 -3.29 0.15
CA TRP A 19 -12.05 -3.60 1.28
C TRP A 19 -12.39 -2.84 2.56
N ARG A 20 -13.46 -2.03 2.57
CA ARG A 20 -13.83 -1.17 3.73
C ARG A 20 -14.04 -1.94 5.02
N HIS A 21 -14.45 -3.21 4.93
CA HIS A 21 -14.71 -4.08 6.08
C HIS A 21 -13.58 -5.09 6.34
N ALA A 22 -12.39 -4.88 5.76
CA ALA A 22 -11.23 -5.71 6.09
C ALA A 22 -10.96 -5.67 7.60
N PRO A 23 -10.68 -6.83 8.24
CA PRO A 23 -10.42 -6.87 9.67
C PRO A 23 -9.13 -6.09 10.00
N ARG A 24 -9.04 -5.51 11.20
CA ARG A 24 -7.86 -4.76 11.64
C ARG A 24 -6.57 -5.58 11.53
N SER A 25 -6.64 -6.89 11.80
CA SER A 25 -5.50 -7.81 11.66
C SER A 25 -4.94 -7.90 10.24
N ALA A 26 -5.71 -7.56 9.20
CA ALA A 26 -5.21 -7.53 7.83
C ALA A 26 -4.22 -6.38 7.63
N TYR A 27 -4.41 -5.24 8.31
CA TYR A 27 -3.48 -4.12 8.25
C TYR A 27 -2.15 -4.42 8.96
N ASP A 28 -2.15 -5.38 9.89
CA ASP A 28 -0.94 -5.87 10.57
C ASP A 28 -0.18 -6.93 9.75
N ASP A 29 -0.82 -7.50 8.72
CA ASP A 29 -0.18 -8.39 7.76
C ASP A 29 0.58 -7.58 6.69
N ALA A 30 1.91 -7.66 6.72
CA ALA A 30 2.77 -6.92 5.82
C ALA A 30 2.55 -7.27 4.33
N SER A 31 2.19 -8.53 4.03
CA SER A 31 1.89 -8.96 2.67
C SER A 31 0.61 -8.30 2.18
N TRP A 32 -0.45 -8.38 2.98
CA TRP A 32 -1.74 -7.78 2.64
C TRP A 32 -1.63 -6.27 2.49
N LEU A 33 -1.04 -5.59 3.48
CA LEU A 33 -0.82 -4.15 3.48
C LEU A 33 -0.02 -3.70 2.24
N GLY A 34 1.08 -4.39 1.95
CA GLY A 34 1.97 -4.05 0.83
C GLY A 34 1.31 -4.22 -0.53
N PHE A 35 0.58 -5.32 -0.75
CA PHE A 35 -0.11 -5.53 -2.02
C PHE A 35 -1.23 -4.52 -2.26
N ARG A 36 -2.04 -4.22 -1.23
CA ARG A 36 -3.12 -3.25 -1.37
C ARG A 36 -2.59 -1.83 -1.61
N LEU A 37 -1.48 -1.46 -0.99
CA LEU A 37 -0.80 -0.19 -1.29
C LEU A 37 -0.27 -0.16 -2.72
N ALA A 38 0.39 -1.21 -3.20
CA ALA A 38 0.90 -1.30 -4.57
C ALA A 38 -0.22 -1.24 -5.63
N GLU A 39 -1.41 -1.73 -5.30
CA GLU A 39 -2.59 -1.69 -6.18
C GLU A 39 -3.26 -0.30 -6.20
N LEU A 40 -3.32 0.39 -5.06
CA LEU A 40 -4.12 1.61 -4.90
C LEU A 40 -3.32 2.91 -5.02
N LEU A 41 -2.00 2.87 -4.84
CA LEU A 41 -1.17 4.04 -5.12
C LEU A 41 -1.11 4.30 -6.63
N PRO A 42 -1.02 5.56 -7.07
CA PRO A 42 -0.92 5.93 -8.49
C PRO A 42 0.50 5.70 -9.01
N LEU A 43 0.94 4.45 -8.97
CA LEU A 43 2.20 3.97 -9.54
C LEU A 43 2.08 3.83 -11.05
N ASP A 44 3.19 4.00 -11.77
CA ASP A 44 3.21 3.54 -13.15
C ASP A 44 3.22 2.00 -13.22
N VAL A 45 2.98 1.46 -14.43
CA VAL A 45 2.86 0.01 -14.63
C VAL A 45 4.14 -0.74 -14.24
N SER A 46 5.32 -0.15 -14.50
CA SER A 46 6.59 -0.80 -14.18
C SER A 46 6.84 -0.80 -12.67
N GLU A 47 6.52 0.30 -11.99
CA GLU A 47 6.62 0.43 -10.54
C GLU A 47 5.67 -0.55 -9.85
N GLN A 48 4.42 -0.64 -10.31
CA GLN A 48 3.46 -1.61 -9.78
C GLN A 48 3.94 -3.04 -9.99
N GLN A 49 4.39 -3.39 -11.21
CA GLN A 49 4.93 -4.72 -11.51
C GLN A 49 6.10 -5.06 -10.58
N HIS A 50 7.03 -4.12 -10.39
CA HIS A 50 8.16 -4.30 -9.49
C HIS A 50 7.70 -4.61 -8.05
N MET A 51 6.73 -3.86 -7.52
CA MET A 51 6.17 -4.12 -6.18
C MET A 51 5.53 -5.51 -6.06
N LEU A 52 4.87 -5.99 -7.13
CA LEU A 52 4.23 -7.31 -7.14
C LEU A 52 5.24 -8.47 -7.22
N GLU A 53 6.43 -8.24 -7.77
CA GLU A 53 7.49 -9.24 -7.89
C GLU A 53 8.35 -9.40 -6.63
N LEU A 54 8.37 -8.40 -5.74
CA LEU A 54 9.07 -8.50 -4.47
C LEU A 54 8.51 -9.64 -3.63
N ASN A 55 9.34 -10.60 -3.23
CA ASN A 55 8.91 -11.72 -2.39
C ASN A 55 8.90 -11.38 -0.90
N ASP A 56 9.75 -10.45 -0.46
CA ASP A 56 9.79 -9.99 0.93
C ASP A 56 8.74 -8.87 1.14
N PRO A 57 7.70 -9.11 1.96
CA PRO A 57 6.67 -8.10 2.20
C PRO A 57 7.19 -6.88 2.98
N VAL A 58 8.21 -7.04 3.84
CA VAL A 58 8.81 -5.93 4.58
C VAL A 58 9.67 -5.06 3.64
N GLN A 59 10.36 -5.69 2.69
CA GLN A 59 11.05 -4.96 1.61
C GLN A 59 10.04 -4.14 0.79
N ARG A 60 8.94 -4.75 0.35
CA ARG A 60 7.87 -4.05 -0.39
C ARG A 60 7.35 -2.84 0.38
N LEU A 61 7.06 -2.97 1.68
CA LEU A 61 6.61 -1.85 2.50
C LEU A 61 7.67 -0.76 2.66
N THR A 62 8.95 -1.13 2.68
CA THR A 62 10.06 -0.19 2.76
C THR A 62 10.13 0.66 1.50
N GLU A 63 10.09 0.03 0.33
CA GLU A 63 10.12 0.72 -0.96
C GLU A 63 8.87 1.59 -1.17
N LEU A 64 7.68 1.05 -0.83
CA LEU A 64 6.43 1.81 -0.85
C LEU A 64 6.49 3.05 0.05
N ARG A 65 7.07 2.95 1.25
CA ARG A 65 7.26 4.10 2.15
C ARG A 65 8.15 5.16 1.51
N ASP A 66 9.23 4.74 0.85
CA ASP A 66 10.24 5.65 0.33
C ASP A 66 9.75 6.40 -0.92
N ILE A 67 8.79 5.85 -1.68
CA ILE A 67 8.15 6.56 -2.81
C ILE A 67 7.02 7.51 -2.40
N LEU A 68 6.40 7.34 -1.22
CA LEU A 68 5.25 8.14 -0.78
C LEU A 68 5.44 9.67 -0.86
N PRO A 69 6.62 10.24 -0.55
CA PRO A 69 6.82 11.69 -0.66
C PRO A 69 6.52 12.26 -2.05
N ARG A 70 6.62 11.46 -3.12
CA ARG A 70 6.26 11.88 -4.50
C ARG A 70 4.79 12.27 -4.66
N PHE A 71 3.91 11.76 -3.79
CA PHE A 71 2.46 11.99 -3.88
C PHE A 71 1.98 13.09 -2.93
N GLN A 72 2.87 13.68 -2.14
CA GLN A 72 2.55 14.86 -1.36
C GLN A 72 2.46 16.06 -2.30
N LYS A 73 1.34 16.80 -2.24
CA LYS A 73 1.28 18.11 -2.89
C LYS A 73 2.32 19.03 -2.20
N PRO A 74 3.01 19.92 -2.95
CA PRO A 74 3.86 20.94 -2.33
C PRO A 74 3.04 21.86 -1.40
#